data_AF-A0A7W0ZC03-F1
#
_entry.id   AF-A0A7W0ZC03-F1
#
_cell.length_a   1.000
_cell.length_b   1.000
_cell.length_c   1.000
_cell.angle_alpha   90.00
_cell.angle_beta   90.00
_cell.angle_gamma   90.00
#
_symmetry.space_group_name_H-M   'P 1'
#
loop_
_entity.id
_entity.type
_entity.pdbx_description
1 polymer ?
#
loop_
_entity_poly.entity_id
_entity_poly.type
_entity_poly.pdbx_seq_one_letter_code
_entity_poly.pdbx_strand_id
1 'polypeptide(L)'
;MVLADRLTVPDRTAALLFDMDGVLLDTLTIEYELVGELLNAHLGEDRAVPRSVVREAFPYDLLLAWRRILSESRLELPDQEIDELVAAHEHARLTAAVPPHEGSRPSWP
;
A
#
# COMPACT_ATOMS: atom_id res chain seq x y z
N MET A 1 -31.00 -5.29 9.90
CA MET A 1 -30.49 -3.88 9.86
C MET A 1 -29.84 -3.59 8.49
N VAL A 2 -29.84 -2.36 7.97
CA VAL A 2 -29.07 -1.99 6.76
C VAL A 2 -28.02 -0.93 7.12
N LEU A 3 -26.76 -1.16 6.76
CA LEU A 3 -25.66 -0.21 6.94
C LEU A 3 -25.47 0.63 5.68
N ALA A 4 -25.49 1.96 5.86
CA ALA A 4 -25.29 2.95 4.81
C ALA A 4 -26.14 2.70 3.54
N ASP A 5 -27.36 2.16 3.71
CA ASP A 5 -28.28 1.76 2.63
C ASP A 5 -27.70 0.78 1.58
N ARG A 6 -26.57 0.13 1.88
CA ARG A 6 -25.81 -0.69 0.93
C ARG A 6 -25.62 -2.13 1.38
N LEU A 7 -25.53 -2.37 2.69
CA LEU A 7 -25.23 -3.69 3.25
C LEU A 7 -26.32 -4.12 4.24
N THR A 8 -27.06 -5.19 3.92
CA THR A 8 -28.00 -5.78 4.87
C THR A 8 -27.25 -6.65 5.88
N VAL A 9 -27.38 -6.32 7.16
CA VAL A 9 -26.80 -7.04 8.29
C VAL A 9 -27.92 -7.84 8.98
N PRO A 10 -27.77 -9.18 9.11
CA PRO A 10 -28.72 -10.03 9.81
C PRO A 10 -28.96 -9.60 11.27
N ASP A 11 -30.19 -9.78 11.77
CA ASP A 11 -30.63 -9.26 13.08
C ASP A 11 -30.02 -9.97 14.30
N ARG A 12 -28.97 -10.79 14.11
CA ARG A 12 -28.19 -11.45 15.17
C ARG A 12 -26.67 -11.39 14.96
N THR A 13 -26.21 -10.55 14.04
CA THR A 13 -24.79 -10.34 13.83
C THR A 13 -24.18 -9.71 15.09
N ALA A 14 -23.28 -10.43 15.74
CA ALA A 14 -22.62 -9.97 16.96
C ALA A 14 -21.48 -8.98 16.68
N ALA A 15 -20.80 -9.11 15.54
CA ALA A 15 -19.69 -8.24 15.14
C ALA A 15 -19.50 -8.25 13.61
N LEU A 16 -18.85 -7.18 13.12
CA LEU A 16 -18.35 -7.07 11.75
C LEU A 16 -16.83 -6.86 11.82
N LEU A 17 -16.10 -7.60 11.01
CA LEU A 17 -14.66 -7.46 10.85
C LEU A 17 -14.41 -6.85 9.47
N PHE A 18 -13.83 -5.66 9.44
CA PHE A 18 -13.42 -5.00 8.22
C PHE A 18 -11.92 -5.12 8.09
N ASP A 19 -11.48 -5.53 6.90
CA ASP A 19 -10.09 -5.31 6.52
C ASP A 19 -9.83 -3.80 6.43
N MET A 20 -8.58 -3.40 6.61
CA MET A 20 -8.20 -1.99 6.54
C MET A 20 -7.81 -1.62 5.11
N ASP A 21 -6.90 -2.41 4.53
CA ASP A 21 -6.28 -2.14 3.24
C ASP A 21 -7.22 -2.52 2.09
N GLY A 22 -7.51 -1.56 1.19
CA GLY A 22 -8.41 -1.77 0.06
C GLY A 22 -9.89 -1.87 0.42
N VAL A 23 -10.25 -1.75 1.71
CA VAL A 23 -11.63 -1.73 2.19
C VAL A 23 -11.98 -0.40 2.83
N LEU A 24 -11.23 0.02 3.86
CA LEU A 24 -11.43 1.29 4.54
C LEU A 24 -10.54 2.39 3.95
N LEU A 25 -9.29 2.04 3.67
CA LEU A 25 -8.22 2.93 3.25
C LEU A 25 -7.66 2.48 1.90
N ASP A 26 -7.34 3.44 1.04
CA ASP A 26 -6.62 3.16 -0.20
C ASP A 26 -5.11 3.24 0.03
N THR A 27 -4.61 2.25 0.76
CA THR A 27 -3.18 2.14 1.07
C THR A 27 -2.36 1.68 -0.12
N LEU A 28 -2.94 0.92 -1.04
CA LEU A 28 -2.26 0.47 -2.26
C LEU A 28 -1.89 1.65 -3.19
N THR A 29 -2.72 2.69 -3.27
CA THR A 29 -2.35 3.90 -4.03
C THR A 29 -1.10 4.58 -3.46
N ILE A 30 -0.96 4.64 -2.13
CA ILE A 30 0.21 5.21 -1.46
C ILE A 30 1.45 4.39 -1.81
N GLU A 31 1.35 3.07 -1.85
CA GLU A 31 2.48 2.20 -2.16
C GLU A 31 3.01 2.42 -3.57
N TYR A 32 2.14 2.72 -4.53
CA TYR A 32 2.59 3.06 -5.88
C TYR A 32 3.45 4.33 -5.91
N GLU A 33 3.11 5.31 -5.07
CA GLU A 33 3.84 6.57 -4.95
C GLU A 33 5.14 6.37 -4.18
N LEU A 34 5.07 5.78 -2.98
CA LEU A 34 6.22 5.57 -2.10
C LEU A 34 7.30 4.69 -2.74
N VAL A 35 6.93 3.58 -3.39
CA VAL A 35 7.93 2.72 -4.03
C VAL A 35 8.69 3.46 -5.13
N GLY A 36 7.99 4.26 -5.94
CA GLY A 36 8.62 5.05 -6.99
C GLY A 36 9.54 6.12 -6.42
N GLU A 37 9.06 6.90 -5.45
CA GLU A 37 9.83 7.97 -4.81
C GLU A 37 11.09 7.44 -4.11
N LEU A 38 10.97 6.37 -3.34
CA LEU A 38 12.09 5.78 -2.61
C LEU A 38 13.12 5.17 -3.54
N LEU A 39 12.68 4.45 -4.57
CA LEU A 39 13.59 3.85 -5.55
C LEU A 39 14.34 4.93 -6.35
N ASN A 40 13.63 5.99 -6.78
CA ASN A 40 14.23 7.11 -7.50
C ASN A 40 15.21 7.89 -6.63
N ALA A 41 14.88 8.12 -5.36
CA ALA A 41 15.78 8.77 -4.41
C ALA A 41 17.06 7.96 -4.18
N HIS A 42 16.94 6.62 -4.15
CA HIS A 42 18.06 5.71 -3.95
C HIS A 42 18.97 5.62 -5.18
N LEU A 43 18.40 5.47 -6.37
CA LEU A 43 19.15 5.31 -7.62
C LEU A 43 19.64 6.64 -8.22
N GLY A 44 19.03 7.76 -7.85
CA GLY A 44 19.32 9.08 -8.45
C GLY A 44 18.85 9.22 -9.90
N GLU A 45 17.99 8.33 -10.39
CA GLU A 45 17.39 8.36 -11.72
C GLU A 45 15.87 8.16 -11.63
N ASP A 46 15.12 8.70 -12.61
CA ASP A 46 13.67 8.49 -12.67
C ASP A 46 13.37 7.13 -13.31
N ARG A 47 12.94 6.18 -12.48
CA ARG A 47 12.64 4.81 -12.87
C ARG A 47 11.21 4.44 -12.52
N ALA A 48 10.40 4.26 -13.55
CA ALA A 48 9.03 3.82 -13.40
C ALA A 48 8.97 2.33 -13.02
N VAL A 49 8.51 2.03 -11.81
CA VAL A 49 8.11 0.67 -11.40
C VAL A 49 6.67 0.43 -11.86
N PRO A 50 6.38 -0.64 -12.63
CA PRO A 50 5.01 -0.93 -13.03
C PRO A 50 4.11 -1.18 -11.81
N ARG A 51 2.93 -0.56 -11.79
CA ARG A 51 1.94 -0.75 -10.70
C ARG A 51 1.58 -2.22 -10.46
N SER A 52 1.62 -3.06 -11.49
CA SER A 52 1.40 -4.50 -11.36
C SER A 52 2.43 -5.17 -10.45
N VAL A 53 3.71 -4.79 -10.57
CA VAL A 53 4.81 -5.32 -9.75
C VAL A 53 4.61 -4.94 -8.29
N VAL A 54 4.33 -3.66 -8.02
CA VAL A 54 4.05 -3.18 -6.65
C VAL A 54 2.85 -3.89 -6.05
N ARG A 55 1.76 -4.04 -6.81
CA ARG A 55 0.55 -4.73 -6.36
C ARG A 55 0.77 -6.19 -6.02
N GLU A 56 1.60 -6.89 -6.78
CA GLU A 56 1.93 -8.30 -6.52
C GLU A 56 2.86 -8.46 -5.32
N ALA A 57 3.67 -7.44 -5.02
CA ALA A 57 4.55 -7.41 -3.84
C ALA A 57 3.85 -6.92 -2.56
N PHE A 58 2.77 -6.15 -2.67
CA PHE A 58 2.06 -5.51 -1.56
C PHE A 58 1.61 -6.46 -0.42
N PRO A 59 1.16 -7.71 -0.67
CA PRO A 59 0.71 -8.60 0.41
C PRO A 59 1.83 -9.12 1.32
N TYR A 60 3.10 -8.85 1.00
CA TYR A 60 4.26 -9.33 1.74
C TYR A 60 4.79 -8.27 2.72
N ASP A 61 5.63 -8.68 3.67
CA ASP A 61 6.41 -7.74 4.47
C ASP A 61 7.35 -6.90 3.59
N LEU A 62 7.76 -5.74 4.08
CA LEU A 62 8.53 -4.78 3.29
C LEU A 62 9.85 -5.34 2.73
N LEU A 63 10.55 -6.19 3.49
CA LEU A 63 11.80 -6.78 3.03
C LEU A 63 11.55 -7.71 1.83
N LEU A 64 10.57 -8.61 1.95
CA LEU A 64 10.20 -9.50 0.85
C LEU A 64 9.57 -8.74 -0.33
N ALA A 65 8.79 -7.70 -0.07
CA ALA A 65 8.19 -6.84 -1.09
C ALA A 65 9.27 -6.13 -1.91
N TRP A 66 10.25 -5.49 -1.27
CA TRP A 66 11.36 -4.83 -1.96
C TRP A 66 12.21 -5.82 -2.76
N ARG A 67 12.53 -6.99 -2.21
CA ARG A 67 13.25 -8.03 -2.96
C ARG A 67 12.51 -8.44 -4.23
N ARG A 68 11.19 -8.58 -4.18
CA ARG A 68 10.35 -8.89 -5.35
C ARG A 68 10.33 -7.74 -6.35
N ILE A 69 10.15 -6.50 -5.90
CA ILE A 69 10.13 -5.31 -6.75
C ILE A 69 11.45 -5.15 -7.51
N LEU A 70 12.58 -5.28 -6.80
CA LEU A 70 13.92 -5.16 -7.39
C LEU A 70 14.17 -6.27 -8.40
N SER A 71 13.83 -7.52 -8.06
CA SER A 71 13.94 -8.68 -8.96
C SER A 71 13.16 -8.47 -10.26
N GLU A 72 11.87 -8.12 -10.18
CA GLU A 72 11.02 -7.88 -11.35
C GLU A 72 11.48 -6.65 -12.16
N SER A 73 12.08 -5.66 -11.49
CA SER A 73 12.66 -4.47 -12.12
C SER A 73 14.06 -4.68 -12.70
N ARG A 74 14.62 -5.90 -12.57
CA ARG A 74 15.99 -6.28 -12.95
C ARG A 74 17.04 -5.36 -12.32
N LEU A 75 16.84 -5.07 -11.04
CA LEU A 75 17.73 -4.29 -10.21
C LEU A 75 18.35 -5.20 -9.16
N GLU A 76 19.65 -5.06 -8.96
CA GLU A 76 20.39 -5.73 -7.90
C GLU A 76 20.95 -4.65 -6.99
N LEU A 77 20.52 -4.68 -5.73
CA LEU A 77 21.05 -3.85 -4.67
C LEU A 77 21.69 -4.75 -3.61
N PRO A 78 22.79 -4.34 -2.98
CA PRO A 78 23.32 -5.00 -1.79
C PRO A 78 22.27 -5.10 -0.67
N ASP A 79 22.32 -6.13 0.16
CA ASP A 79 21.36 -6.31 1.27
C ASP A 79 21.29 -5.08 2.19
N GLN A 80 22.41 -4.39 2.42
CA GLN A 80 22.43 -3.15 3.21
C GLN A 80 21.55 -2.05 2.61
N GLU A 81 21.58 -1.89 1.28
CA GLU A 81 20.77 -0.87 0.59
C GLU A 81 19.28 -1.26 0.59
N ILE A 82 18.98 -2.56 0.58
CA ILE A 82 17.60 -3.05 0.74
C ILE A 82 17.09 -2.74 2.16
N ASP A 83 17.92 -2.94 3.19
CA ASP A 83 17.56 -2.60 4.57
C ASP A 83 17.31 -1.10 4.74
N GLU A 84 18.11 -0.26 4.07
CA GLU A 84 17.91 1.20 4.01
C GLU A 84 16.57 1.57 3.34
N LEU A 85 16.22 0.93 2.22
CA LEU A 85 14.93 1.09 1.55
C LEU A 85 13.76 0.65 2.43
N VAL A 86 13.90 -0.45 3.17
CA VAL A 86 12.87 -0.93 4.12
C VAL A 86 12.65 0.10 5.22
N ALA A 87 13.72 0.58 5.87
CA ALA A 87 13.63 1.57 6.94
C ALA A 87 13.03 2.90 6.44
N ALA A 88 13.43 3.35 5.25
CA ALA A 88 12.88 4.55 4.64
C ALA A 88 11.39 4.40 4.31
N HIS A 89 10.97 3.22 3.85
CA HIS A 89 9.58 2.91 3.57
C HIS A 89 8.74 2.90 4.86
N GLU A 90 9.21 2.24 5.92
CA GLU A 90 8.55 2.27 7.24
C GLU A 90 8.34 3.71 7.74
N HIS A 91 9.38 4.54 7.63
CA HIS A 91 9.30 5.95 8.02
C HIS A 91 8.31 6.73 7.16
N ALA A 92 8.30 6.51 5.84
CA ALA A 92 7.39 7.18 4.92
C ALA A 92 5.92 6.81 5.22
N ARG A 93 5.62 5.55 5.53
CA ARG A 93 4.26 5.11 5.92
C ARG A 93 3.75 5.81 7.17
N LEU A 94 4.61 6.15 8.12
CA LEU A 94 4.21 6.87 9.34
C LEU A 94 3.84 8.34 9.11
N THR A 95 4.30 8.92 8.00
CA THR A 95 4.10 10.33 7.68
C THR A 95 3.19 10.56 6.48
N ALA A 96 2.90 9.52 5.70
CA ALA A 96 2.00 9.56 4.56
C ALA A 96 0.55 9.86 4.98
N ALA A 97 -0.10 10.77 4.26
CA ALA A 97 -1.52 10.99 4.39
C ALA A 97 -2.27 9.84 3.69
N VAL A 98 -3.00 9.03 4.44
CA VAL A 98 -3.75 7.90 3.88
C VAL A 98 -5.12 8.34 3.41
N PRO A 99 -5.43 8.33 2.09
CA PRO A 99 -6.75 8.70 1.63
C PRO A 99 -7.78 7.61 2.01
N PRO A 100 -9.01 8.00 2.39
CA PRO A 100 -10.09 7.05 2.54
C PRO A 100 -10.41 6.43 1.17
N HIS A 101 -10.68 5.12 1.17
CA HIS A 101 -11.14 4.41 -0.02
C HIS A 101 -12.41 5.05 -0.59
N GLU A 102 -12.64 5.02 -1.90
CA GLU A 102 -13.76 5.76 -2.53
C GLU A 102 -15.13 5.38 -1.95
N GLY A 103 -15.29 4.12 -1.52
CA GLY A 103 -16.50 3.62 -0.87
C GLY A 103 -16.72 4.11 0.57
N SER A 104 -15.72 4.70 1.22
CA SER A 104 -15.76 5.21 2.61
C SER A 104 -15.83 6.73 2.71
N ARG A 105 -15.84 7.45 1.57
CA ARG A 105 -16.03 8.90 1.55
C ARG A 105 -17.46 9.26 1.96
N PRO A 106 -17.65 10.21 2.90
CA PRO A 106 -18.99 10.64 3.26
C PRO A 106 -19.61 11.42 2.10
N SER A 107 -20.73 10.94 1.59
CA SER A 107 -21.57 11.67 0.64
C SER A 107 -22.43 12.67 1.40
N TRP A 108 -21.89 13.84 1.70
CA TRP A 108 -22.72 14.99 2.12
C TRP A 108 -23.05 15.86 0.91
N PRO A 109 -24.27 16.44 0.83
CA PRO A 109 -24.66 17.38 -0.21
C PRO A 109 -23.88 18.69 -0.17
#